data_AF-A0A067FUZ1-F1
#
_entry.id   AF-A0A067FUZ1-F1
#
_cell.length_a   1.000
_cell.length_b   1.000
_cell.length_c   1.000
_cell.angle_alpha   90.00
_cell.angle_beta   90.00
_cell.angle_gamma   90.00
#
_symmetry.space_group_name_H-M   'P 1'
#
loop_
_entity.id
_entity.type
_entity.pdbx_description
1 polymer ?
#
loop_
_entity_poly.entity_id
_entity_poly.type
_entity_poly.pdbx_seq_one_letter_code
_entity_poly.pdbx_strand_id
1 'polypeptide(L)'
;INAVLQDTLRAVGAKAMVVGHTPQFAGANCEYNCSIWRIDVGMSSGVLNSRPEVLEITDNKARVISGKRDTFTEFHVVDYT
;
A
#
# COMPACT_ATOMS: atom_id res chain seq x y z
N ILE A 1 5.54 14.74 7.61
CA ILE A 1 4.41 13.80 7.51
C ILE A 1 4.59 12.58 8.43
N ASN A 2 5.77 11.94 8.50
CA ASN A 2 6.00 10.76 9.37
C ASN A 2 5.59 10.98 10.84
N ALA A 3 6.03 12.07 11.49
CA ALA A 3 5.64 12.36 12.88
C ALA A 3 4.12 12.46 13.07
N VAL A 4 3.43 13.20 12.19
CA VAL A 4 1.97 13.36 12.22
C VAL A 4 1.25 12.03 11.98
N LEU A 5 1.75 11.20 11.05
CA LEU A 5 1.23 9.86 10.81
C LEU A 5 1.35 9.00 12.08
N GLN A 6 2.52 8.98 12.73
CA GLN A 6 2.74 8.21 13.95
C GLN A 6 1.85 8.70 15.12
N ASP A 7 1.72 10.01 15.31
CA ASP A 7 0.80 10.58 16.30
C ASP A 7 -0.65 10.17 16.03
N THR A 8 -1.06 10.21 14.77
CA THR A 8 -2.41 9.80 14.34
C THR A 8 -2.65 8.33 14.63
N LEU A 9 -1.75 7.45 14.20
CA LEU A 9 -1.84 6.00 14.41
C LEU A 9 -1.92 5.65 15.90
N ARG A 10 -1.08 6.29 16.73
CA ARG A 10 -1.15 6.14 18.20
C ARG A 10 -2.48 6.60 18.76
N ALA A 11 -2.98 7.77 18.34
CA ALA A 11 -4.21 8.34 18.85
C ALA A 11 -5.44 7.45 18.56
N VAL A 12 -5.45 6.73 17.43
CA VAL A 12 -6.57 5.85 17.04
C VAL A 12 -6.31 4.37 17.36
N GLY A 13 -5.15 4.01 17.92
CA GLY A 13 -4.78 2.62 18.19
C GLY A 13 -4.64 1.75 16.92
N ALA A 14 -4.24 2.35 15.80
CA ALA A 14 -4.06 1.65 14.52
C ALA A 14 -2.59 1.36 14.23
N LYS A 15 -2.35 0.35 13.39
CA LYS A 15 -1.00 -0.11 13.00
C LYS A 15 -0.47 0.57 11.73
N ALA A 16 -1.37 0.87 10.79
CA ALA A 16 -1.04 1.56 9.55
C ALA A 16 -2.25 2.29 8.97
N MET A 17 -1.97 3.24 8.08
CA MET A 17 -2.97 3.99 7.33
C MET A 17 -3.01 3.50 5.88
N VAL A 18 -4.20 3.30 5.31
CA VAL A 18 -4.38 2.96 3.90
C VAL A 18 -4.98 4.18 3.18
N VAL A 19 -4.30 4.67 2.14
CA VAL A 19 -4.69 5.86 1.39
C VAL A 19 -4.75 5.61 -0.11
N GLY A 20 -5.69 6.28 -0.77
CA GLY A 20 -5.77 6.37 -2.23
C GLY A 20 -5.65 7.82 -2.72
N HIS A 21 -6.41 8.16 -3.76
CA HIS A 21 -6.55 9.50 -4.37
C HIS A 21 -5.39 9.96 -5.26
N THR A 22 -4.14 9.73 -4.86
CA THR A 22 -2.97 10.02 -5.69
C THR A 22 -2.48 8.75 -6.37
N PRO A 23 -2.62 8.62 -7.70
CA PRO A 23 -2.14 7.46 -8.43
C PRO A 23 -0.65 7.20 -8.20
N GLN A 24 -0.30 5.95 -7.93
CA GLN A 24 1.05 5.48 -7.74
C GLN A 24 1.56 4.87 -9.05
N PHE A 25 2.57 5.51 -9.65
CA PHE A 25 3.14 5.04 -10.94
C PHE A 25 3.79 3.66 -10.86
N ALA A 26 4.26 3.25 -9.68
CA ALA A 26 4.93 1.98 -9.45
C ALA A 26 4.01 0.89 -8.86
N GLY A 27 2.69 1.08 -8.91
CA GLY A 27 1.73 0.18 -8.27
C GLY A 27 1.56 0.47 -6.78
N ALA A 28 0.81 -0.39 -6.10
CA ALA A 28 0.54 -0.29 -4.68
C ALA A 28 1.84 -0.50 -3.90
N ASN A 29 2.06 0.32 -2.88
CA ASN A 29 3.33 0.31 -2.16
C ASN A 29 3.15 0.89 -0.74
N CYS A 30 4.23 0.90 0.03
CA CYS A 30 4.24 1.41 1.40
C CYS A 30 5.35 2.46 1.60
N GLU A 31 5.21 3.30 2.62
CA GLU A 31 6.27 4.20 3.13
C GLU A 31 6.33 4.17 4.65
N TYR A 32 7.38 4.79 5.20
CA TYR A 32 7.56 4.98 6.65
C TYR A 32 7.49 3.64 7.41
N ASN A 33 8.33 2.68 7.02
CA ASN A 33 8.31 1.31 7.54
C ASN A 33 6.93 0.65 7.41
N CYS A 34 6.25 0.94 6.30
CA CYS A 34 4.91 0.48 5.97
C CYS A 34 3.83 0.83 7.01
N SER A 35 4.00 1.96 7.70
CA SER A 35 2.93 2.58 8.50
C SER A 35 1.93 3.36 7.65
N ILE A 36 2.22 3.56 6.36
CA ILE A 36 1.24 4.02 5.36
C ILE A 36 1.31 3.18 4.09
N TRP A 37 0.15 2.81 3.55
CA TRP A 37 -0.02 2.09 2.29
C TRP A 37 -0.72 2.98 1.28
N ARG A 38 -0.08 3.17 0.13
CA ARG A 38 -0.60 3.93 -1.00
C ARG A 38 -1.15 2.93 -2.01
N ILE A 39 -2.48 2.85 -2.13
CA ILE A 39 -3.17 1.78 -2.87
C ILE A 39 -3.90 2.26 -4.13
N ASP A 40 -3.86 3.56 -4.44
CA ASP A 40 -4.38 4.04 -5.71
C ASP A 40 -3.38 3.70 -6.81
N VAL A 41 -3.65 2.63 -7.55
CA VAL A 41 -2.77 2.17 -8.63
C VAL A 41 -2.98 2.94 -9.94
N GLY A 42 -4.03 3.76 -10.09
CA GLY A 42 -4.34 4.44 -11.36
C GLY A 42 -4.98 3.55 -12.43
N MET A 43 -5.82 2.59 -12.03
CA MET A 43 -6.45 1.59 -12.91
C MET A 43 -7.34 2.18 -14.02
N SER A 44 -7.89 3.37 -13.82
CA SER A 44 -8.75 4.03 -14.82
C SER A 44 -7.99 4.36 -16.09
N SER A 45 -8.61 4.09 -17.25
CA SER A 45 -7.99 4.29 -18.58
C SER A 45 -7.64 5.74 -18.91
N GLY A 46 -8.35 6.71 -18.30
CA GLY A 46 -8.06 8.14 -18.42
C GLY A 46 -7.02 8.67 -17.43
N VAL A 47 -6.40 7.82 -16.62
CA VAL A 47 -5.41 8.20 -15.60
C VAL A 47 -4.05 7.57 -15.92
N LEU A 48 -3.81 6.33 -15.50
CA LEU A 48 -2.60 5.57 -15.84
C LEU A 48 -2.90 4.32 -16.67
N ASN A 49 -4.18 3.90 -16.77
CA ASN A 49 -4.58 2.62 -17.36
C ASN A 49 -3.72 1.44 -16.85
N SER A 50 -3.32 1.52 -15.58
CA SER A 50 -2.35 0.61 -14.99
C SER A 50 -3.01 -0.73 -14.65
N ARG A 51 -2.17 -1.72 -14.35
CA ARG A 51 -2.66 -3.03 -13.93
C ARG A 51 -3.26 -2.95 -12.52
N PRO A 52 -4.36 -3.68 -12.24
CA PRO A 52 -4.87 -3.81 -10.89
C PRO A 52 -3.87 -4.52 -9.97
N GLU A 53 -3.71 -4.02 -8.75
CA GLU A 53 -3.01 -4.68 -7.65
C GLU A 53 -3.88 -4.59 -6.40
N VAL A 54 -3.68 -5.54 -5.48
CA VAL A 54 -4.50 -5.66 -4.28
C VAL A 54 -3.60 -5.64 -3.04
N LEU A 55 -3.98 -4.85 -2.05
CA LEU A 55 -3.43 -4.96 -0.70
C LEU A 55 -4.19 -6.06 0.06
N GLU A 56 -3.52 -7.18 0.32
CA GLU A 56 -4.04 -8.24 1.17
C GLU A 56 -3.60 -8.00 2.62
N ILE A 57 -4.55 -8.10 3.55
CA ILE A 57 -4.30 -8.00 4.99
C ILE A 57 -4.85 -9.27 5.67
N THR A 58 -3.95 -10.11 6.18
CA THR A 58 -4.26 -11.40 6.84
C THR A 58 -3.35 -11.61 8.03
N ASP A 59 -3.90 -12.02 9.19
CA ASP A 59 -3.15 -12.35 10.41
C ASP A 59 -2.05 -11.33 10.78
N ASN A 60 -2.41 -10.04 10.87
CA ASN A 60 -1.49 -8.93 11.13
C ASN A 60 -0.40 -8.73 10.07
N LYS A 61 -0.52 -9.31 8.88
CA LYS A 61 0.42 -9.12 7.78
C LYS A 61 -0.23 -8.38 6.64
N ALA A 62 0.51 -7.48 6.03
CA ALA A 62 0.11 -6.79 4.81
C ALA A 62 1.07 -7.11 3.67
N ARG A 63 0.53 -7.38 2.49
CA ARG A 63 1.33 -7.56 1.26
C ARG A 63 0.54 -7.13 0.03
N VAL A 64 1.27 -6.73 -1.00
CA VAL A 64 0.69 -6.48 -2.32
C VAL A 64 0.65 -7.79 -3.11
N ILE A 65 -0.48 -8.07 -3.74
CA ILE A 65 -0.65 -9.19 -4.66
C ILE A 65 -1.07 -8.67 -6.04
N SER A 66 -0.49 -9.24 -7.08
CA SER A 66 -0.73 -8.88 -8.48
C SER A 66 -0.83 -10.14 -9.36
N GLY A 67 -1.37 -10.00 -10.58
CA GLY A 67 -1.55 -11.11 -11.51
C GLY A 67 -0.22 -11.65 -12.05
N LYS A 68 -0.14 -12.99 -12.19
CA LYS A 68 1.04 -13.84 -12.51
C LYS A 68 1.92 -13.51 -13.76
N ARG A 69 1.76 -12.37 -14.44
CA ARG A 69 2.50 -12.09 -15.70
C ARG A 69 3.66 -11.09 -15.59
N ASP A 70 4.05 -10.67 -14.40
CA ASP A 70 5.21 -9.77 -14.24
C ASP A 70 6.31 -10.47 -13.43
N THR A 71 7.45 -10.70 -14.09
CA THR A 71 8.67 -11.32 -13.56
C THR A 71 9.54 -10.35 -12.74
N PHE A 72 9.00 -9.22 -12.27
CA PHE A 72 9.77 -8.20 -11.55
C PHE A 72 8.90 -7.42 -10.57
N THR A 73 8.59 -8.00 -9.41
CA THR A 73 8.28 -7.23 -8.20
C THR A 73 8.72 -8.05 -6.99
N GLU A 74 9.70 -7.55 -6.23
CA GLU A 74 10.00 -8.07 -4.90
C GLU A 74 8.73 -7.98 -4.05
N PHE A 75 8.28 -9.11 -3.51
CA PHE A 75 7.12 -9.16 -2.64
C PHE A 75 7.44 -8.45 -1.32
N HIS A 76 6.94 -7.22 -1.15
CA HIS A 76 6.99 -6.54 0.13
C HIS A 76 5.92 -7.13 1.06
N VAL A 77 6.32 -8.08 1.90
CA VAL A 77 5.51 -8.62 3.00
C VAL A 77 5.92 -7.91 4.28
N VAL A 78 4.93 -7.39 5.01
CA VAL A 78 5.13 -6.64 6.26
C VAL A 78 4.34 -7.32 7.36
N ASP A 79 5.00 -7.56 8.50
CA ASP A 79 4.38 -8.10 9.71
C ASP A 79 4.15 -6.96 10.70
N TYR A 80 2.89 -6.72 11.08
CA TYR A 80 2.56 -5.76 12.12
C TYR A 80 2.66 -6.42 13.48
N THR A 81 3.80 -6.25 14.13
CA THR A 81 3.96 -6.59 15.55
C THR A 81 3.09 -5.70 16.45
#